data_AF-A0A9E6C8L0-F1
#
_entry.id   AF-A0A9E6C8L0-F1
#
_cell.length_a   1.000
_cell.length_b   1.000
_cell.length_c   1.000
_cell.angle_alpha   90.00
_cell.angle_beta   90.00
_cell.angle_gamma   90.00
#
_symmetry.space_group_name_H-M   'P 1'
#
loop_
_entity.id
_entity.type
_entity.pdbx_description
1 polymer ?
#
loop_
_entity_poly.entity_id
_entity_poly.type
_entity_poly.pdbx_seq_one_letter_code
_entity_poly.pdbx_strand_id
1 'polypeptide(L)'
;MATSLSGDPLHWAKAYAHRHWLEDGLTDIVVGGYLVLYGILFELSQQKGLGLTLLFIAVVLILAWRMRAFIHYLKARWVYPRAGYMRPRRPSWEQRLVGSTVVLVVLVLLIVGLTTLGVPDWMLACGLTTAFFTAAFIWAGWRYRMWRYVVLAGLNALMLVWLVLAQPTNCRATYPLVTNGVLLLLAGTLTFVQFMQRHPLPQGDMT
;
A
#
# COMPACT_ATOMS: atom_id res chain seq x y z
N MET A 1 36.23 0.50 -11.58
CA MET A 1 35.82 0.66 -10.16
C MET A 1 34.87 -0.48 -9.81
N ALA A 2 35.41 -1.60 -9.35
CA ALA A 2 34.64 -2.73 -8.83
C ALA A 2 34.43 -2.46 -7.33
N THR A 3 33.27 -1.95 -6.96
CA THR A 3 32.88 -1.85 -5.55
C THR A 3 32.79 -3.27 -4.99
N SER A 4 33.62 -3.56 -3.99
CA SER A 4 33.67 -4.86 -3.34
C SER A 4 32.28 -5.24 -2.83
N LEU A 5 31.72 -6.31 -3.39
CA LEU A 5 30.50 -6.97 -2.94
C LEU A 5 30.74 -7.73 -1.62
N SER A 6 31.30 -7.07 -0.60
CA SER A 6 31.38 -7.58 0.77
C SER A 6 30.11 -7.27 1.58
N GLY A 7 29.01 -6.95 0.89
CA GLY A 7 27.69 -6.87 1.51
C GLY A 7 27.24 -8.28 1.89
N ASP A 8 26.97 -8.49 3.18
CA ASP A 8 26.51 -9.77 3.72
C ASP A 8 25.45 -10.41 2.79
N PRO A 9 25.72 -11.61 2.25
CA PRO A 9 24.88 -12.22 1.25
C PRO A 9 23.43 -12.42 1.72
N LEU A 10 23.23 -12.49 3.03
CA LEU A 10 21.91 -12.58 3.65
C LEU A 10 21.04 -11.34 3.37
N HIS A 11 21.64 -10.15 3.25
CA HIS A 11 20.90 -8.91 3.02
C HIS A 11 20.33 -8.82 1.60
N TRP A 12 21.09 -9.26 0.57
CA TRP A 12 20.57 -9.27 -0.80
C TRP A 12 19.47 -10.32 -0.98
N ALA A 13 19.63 -11.51 -0.38
CA ALA A 13 18.65 -12.58 -0.47
C ALA A 13 17.30 -12.15 0.15
N LYS A 14 17.33 -11.43 1.27
CA LYS A 14 16.13 -10.85 1.89
C LYS A 14 15.45 -9.82 0.98
N ALA A 15 16.21 -8.91 0.38
CA ALA A 15 15.65 -7.88 -0.51
C ALA A 15 15.04 -8.50 -1.78
N TYR A 16 15.72 -9.49 -2.34
CA TYR A 16 15.26 -10.26 -3.50
C TYR A 16 13.94 -10.98 -3.20
N ALA A 17 13.85 -11.70 -2.08
CA ALA A 17 12.62 -12.40 -1.69
C ALA A 17 11.42 -11.45 -1.50
N HIS A 18 11.64 -10.24 -0.96
CA HIS A 18 10.57 -9.24 -0.84
C HIS A 18 10.17 -8.65 -2.18
N ARG A 19 11.14 -8.38 -3.07
CA ARG A 19 10.85 -7.91 -4.41
C ARG A 19 10.04 -8.94 -5.18
N HIS A 20 10.46 -10.20 -5.15
CA HIS A 20 9.74 -11.29 -5.80
C HIS A 20 8.31 -11.45 -5.26
N TRP A 21 8.11 -11.22 -3.95
CA TRP A 21 6.77 -11.20 -3.36
C TRP A 21 5.87 -10.06 -3.87
N LEU A 22 6.42 -8.98 -4.43
CA LEU A 22 5.62 -7.88 -4.95
C LEU A 22 5.51 -7.91 -6.48
N GLU A 23 6.36 -8.69 -7.16
CA GLU A 23 6.41 -8.75 -8.62
C GLU A 23 5.11 -9.25 -9.27
N ASP A 24 4.31 -10.07 -8.59
CA ASP A 24 3.04 -10.59 -9.11
C ASP A 24 1.88 -9.57 -9.13
N GLY A 25 1.99 -8.42 -8.44
CA GLY A 25 0.94 -7.39 -8.43
C GLY A 25 -0.32 -7.71 -7.61
N LEU A 26 -0.48 -8.93 -7.10
CA LEU A 26 -1.65 -9.34 -6.31
C LEU A 26 -1.76 -8.59 -4.98
N THR A 27 -0.61 -8.25 -4.39
CA THR A 27 -0.57 -7.41 -3.18
C THR A 27 -1.17 -6.02 -3.46
N ASP A 28 -0.83 -5.43 -4.61
CA ASP A 28 -1.32 -4.11 -4.99
C ASP A 28 -2.82 -4.14 -5.27
N ILE A 29 -3.33 -5.21 -5.90
CA ILE A 29 -4.77 -5.42 -6.10
C ILE A 29 -5.51 -5.48 -4.75
N VAL A 30 -5.03 -6.30 -3.81
CA VAL A 30 -5.69 -6.48 -2.51
C VAL A 30 -5.64 -5.19 -1.68
N VAL A 31 -4.49 -4.53 -1.63
CA VAL A 31 -4.35 -3.26 -0.90
C VAL A 31 -5.19 -2.17 -1.56
N GLY A 32 -5.18 -2.07 -2.88
CA GLY A 32 -5.98 -1.10 -3.62
C GLY A 32 -7.49 -1.32 -3.39
N GLY A 33 -7.96 -2.57 -3.47
CA GLY A 33 -9.34 -2.93 -3.18
C GLY A 33 -9.74 -2.61 -1.74
N TYR A 34 -8.86 -2.87 -0.78
CA TYR A 34 -9.05 -2.48 0.61
C TYR A 34 -9.19 -0.95 0.77
N LEU A 35 -8.35 -0.16 0.10
CA LEU A 35 -8.42 1.31 0.18
C LEU A 35 -9.70 1.88 -0.44
N VAL A 36 -10.12 1.36 -1.60
CA VAL A 36 -11.40 1.76 -2.22
C VAL A 36 -12.56 1.43 -1.30
N LEU A 37 -12.61 0.19 -0.78
CA LEU A 37 -13.67 -0.24 0.12
C LEU A 37 -13.67 0.59 1.41
N TYR A 38 -12.50 0.87 1.98
CA TYR A 38 -12.35 1.71 3.15
C TYR A 38 -12.89 3.12 2.91
N GLY A 39 -12.52 3.76 1.79
CA GLY A 39 -13.00 5.09 1.44
C GLY A 39 -14.53 5.13 1.28
N ILE A 40 -15.11 4.18 0.55
CA ILE A 40 -16.57 4.10 0.36
C ILE A 40 -17.28 3.94 1.70
N LEU A 41 -16.83 3.00 2.52
CA LEU A 41 -17.48 2.73 3.80
C LEU A 41 -17.28 3.88 4.80
N PHE A 42 -16.13 4.56 4.78
CA PHE A 42 -15.89 5.76 5.59
C PHE A 42 -16.89 6.85 5.23
N GLU A 43 -17.11 7.10 3.94
CA GLU A 43 -18.08 8.07 3.43
C GLU A 43 -19.51 7.74 3.90
N LEU A 44 -19.90 6.47 3.80
CA LEU A 44 -21.22 6.00 4.27
C LEU A 44 -21.38 6.13 5.78
N SER A 45 -20.31 5.96 6.55
CA SER A 45 -20.33 6.09 8.01
C SER A 45 -20.58 7.53 8.47
N GLN A 46 -20.14 8.54 7.71
CA GLN A 46 -20.36 9.95 8.05
C GLN A 46 -21.83 10.35 7.98
N GLN A 47 -22.66 9.61 7.22
CA GLN A 47 -24.07 9.90 7.04
C GLN A 47 -24.98 9.18 8.06
N LYS A 48 -24.41 8.27 8.86
CA LYS A 48 -25.18 7.31 9.66
C LYS A 48 -24.69 7.37 11.12
N GLY A 49 -25.59 7.10 12.06
CA GLY A 49 -25.28 7.23 13.49
C GLY A 49 -24.17 6.28 13.99
N LEU A 50 -23.74 6.50 15.24
CA LEU A 50 -22.60 5.83 15.90
C LEU A 50 -22.53 4.30 15.68
N GLY A 51 -23.66 3.61 15.69
CA GLY A 51 -23.71 2.15 15.50
C GLY A 51 -23.12 1.68 14.16
N LEU A 52 -23.40 2.39 13.06
CA LEU A 52 -22.84 2.02 11.76
C LEU A 52 -21.35 2.33 11.69
N THR A 53 -20.91 3.42 12.33
CA THR A 53 -19.49 3.77 12.43
C THR A 53 -18.70 2.71 13.19
N LEU A 54 -19.24 2.20 14.31
CA LEU A 54 -18.61 1.10 15.05
C LEU A 54 -18.54 -0.19 14.24
N LEU A 55 -19.63 -0.55 13.53
CA LEU A 55 -19.64 -1.70 12.62
C LEU A 55 -18.59 -1.54 11.52
N PHE A 56 -18.48 -0.35 10.94
CA PHE A 56 -17.48 -0.03 9.93
C PHE A 56 -16.06 -0.22 10.46
N ILE A 57 -15.73 0.36 11.62
CA ILE A 57 -14.42 0.20 12.25
C ILE A 57 -14.12 -1.30 12.45
N ALA A 58 -15.08 -2.07 12.95
CA ALA A 58 -14.92 -3.51 13.12
C ALA A 58 -14.62 -4.23 11.79
N VAL A 59 -15.38 -3.96 10.73
CA VAL A 59 -15.18 -4.56 9.39
C VAL A 59 -13.78 -4.23 8.87
N VAL A 60 -13.36 -2.97 8.95
CA VAL A 60 -12.04 -2.52 8.51
C VAL A 60 -10.93 -3.23 9.26
N LEU A 61 -11.02 -3.30 10.60
CA LEU A 61 -10.03 -3.98 11.42
C LEU A 61 -9.95 -5.47 11.12
N ILE A 62 -11.09 -6.13 10.91
CA ILE A 62 -11.15 -7.55 10.52
C ILE A 62 -10.48 -7.75 9.16
N LEU A 63 -10.80 -6.89 8.18
CA LEU A 63 -10.19 -6.96 6.85
C LEU A 63 -8.68 -6.71 6.90
N ALA A 64 -8.23 -5.69 7.64
CA ALA A 64 -6.81 -5.41 7.83
C ALA A 64 -6.07 -6.60 8.47
N TRP A 65 -6.68 -7.21 9.49
CA TRP A 65 -6.13 -8.40 10.17
C TRP A 65 -6.07 -9.62 9.23
N ARG A 66 -7.10 -9.84 8.42
CA ARG A 66 -7.20 -10.96 7.48
C ARG A 66 -6.50 -10.74 6.14
N MET A 67 -6.14 -9.50 5.79
CA MET A 67 -5.56 -9.12 4.50
C MET A 67 -4.36 -9.98 4.14
N ARG A 68 -3.47 -10.22 5.09
CA ARG A 68 -2.29 -11.05 4.85
C ARG A 68 -2.64 -12.52 4.56
N ALA A 69 -3.57 -13.08 5.32
CA ALA A 69 -4.03 -14.46 5.10
C ALA A 69 -4.71 -14.58 3.73
N PHE A 70 -5.49 -13.57 3.35
CA PHE A 70 -6.15 -13.48 2.06
C PHE A 70 -5.15 -13.40 0.90
N ILE A 71 -4.12 -12.55 0.98
CA ILE A 71 -3.04 -12.49 -0.02
C ILE A 71 -2.35 -13.86 -0.15
N HIS A 72 -2.04 -14.52 0.97
CA HIS A 72 -1.44 -15.86 0.95
C HIS A 72 -2.35 -16.89 0.26
N TYR A 73 -3.65 -16.88 0.55
CA TYR A 73 -4.62 -17.74 -0.08
C TYR A 73 -4.66 -17.53 -1.61
N LEU A 74 -4.75 -16.27 -2.05
CA LEU A 74 -4.76 -15.96 -3.48
C LEU A 74 -3.44 -16.37 -4.15
N LYS A 75 -2.28 -16.11 -3.52
CA LYS A 75 -1.00 -16.55 -4.06
C LYS A 75 -0.87 -18.06 -4.12
N ALA A 76 -1.38 -18.80 -3.14
CA ALA A 76 -1.39 -20.26 -3.17
C ALA A 76 -2.20 -20.80 -4.34
N ARG A 77 -3.32 -20.14 -4.66
CA ARG A 77 -4.18 -20.55 -5.77
C ARG A 77 -3.62 -20.19 -7.15
N TRP A 78 -2.97 -19.03 -7.28
CA TRP A 78 -2.63 -18.44 -8.59
C TRP A 78 -1.13 -18.29 -8.84
N VAL A 79 -0.31 -17.96 -7.85
CA VAL A 79 1.11 -17.63 -8.05
C VAL A 79 2.01 -18.84 -7.80
N TYR A 80 1.79 -19.58 -6.72
CA TYR A 80 2.69 -20.67 -6.30
C TYR A 80 2.80 -21.82 -7.31
N PRO A 81 1.73 -22.23 -8.04
CA PRO A 81 1.86 -23.24 -9.08
C PRO A 81 2.75 -22.83 -10.26
N ARG A 82 3.04 -21.53 -10.43
CA ARG A 82 3.76 -20.97 -11.59
C ARG A 82 5.19 -20.56 -11.26
N ALA A 83 5.38 -19.89 -10.13
CA ALA A 83 6.68 -19.32 -9.73
C ALA A 83 7.31 -20.02 -8.51
N GLY A 84 6.64 -21.03 -7.97
CA GLY A 84 7.06 -21.68 -6.73
C GLY A 84 6.71 -20.87 -5.47
N TYR A 85 7.01 -21.45 -4.31
CA TYR A 85 6.73 -20.84 -3.02
C TYR A 85 7.97 -20.16 -2.46
N MET A 86 7.90 -18.83 -2.29
CA MET A 86 8.92 -18.07 -1.57
C MET A 86 8.24 -17.25 -0.46
N ARG A 87 8.62 -17.47 0.80
CA ARG A 87 8.06 -16.73 1.94
C ARG A 87 9.10 -15.74 2.50
N PRO A 88 8.86 -14.43 2.45
CA PRO A 88 9.73 -13.48 3.14
C PRO A 88 9.71 -13.74 4.65
N ARG A 89 10.88 -13.69 5.28
CA ARG A 89 11.03 -13.83 6.73
C ARG A 89 10.25 -12.71 7.41
N ARG A 90 9.45 -13.07 8.41
CA ARG A 90 8.69 -12.11 9.21
C ARG A 90 9.67 -11.26 10.04
N PRO A 91 9.53 -9.92 10.07
CA PRO A 91 10.24 -9.12 11.06
C PRO A 91 9.77 -9.51 12.46
N SER A 92 10.67 -9.39 13.45
CA SER A 92 10.35 -9.67 14.85
C SER A 92 9.23 -8.74 15.33
N TRP A 93 8.53 -9.15 16.39
CA TRP A 93 7.44 -8.36 16.96
C TRP A 93 7.97 -7.00 17.44
N GLU A 94 9.15 -6.95 18.04
CA GLU A 94 9.85 -5.74 18.48
C GLU A 94 10.09 -4.76 17.32
N GLN A 95 10.64 -5.24 16.20
CA GLN A 95 10.88 -4.41 15.03
C GLN A 95 9.60 -3.79 14.48
N ARG A 96 8.48 -4.51 14.57
CA ARG A 96 7.17 -3.97 14.16
C ARG A 96 6.66 -2.94 15.13
N LEU A 97 6.77 -3.17 16.43
CA LEU A 97 6.33 -2.21 17.43
C LEU A 97 7.15 -0.93 17.34
N VAL A 98 8.48 -1.02 17.32
CA VAL A 98 9.35 0.16 17.18
C VAL A 98 9.02 0.93 15.91
N GLY A 99 8.90 0.25 14.76
CA GLY A 99 8.53 0.91 13.50
C GLY A 99 7.14 1.57 13.56
N SER A 100 6.15 0.89 14.14
CA SER A 100 4.78 1.41 14.25
C SER A 100 4.71 2.60 15.21
N THR A 101 5.41 2.53 16.34
CA THR A 101 5.46 3.61 17.34
C THR A 101 6.14 4.85 16.78
N VAL A 102 7.28 4.70 16.08
CA VAL A 102 7.97 5.84 15.45
C VAL A 102 7.06 6.52 14.42
N VAL A 103 6.41 5.74 13.55
CA VAL A 103 5.47 6.27 12.56
C VAL A 103 4.31 7.00 13.24
N LEU A 104 3.74 6.41 14.30
CA LEU A 104 2.64 7.01 15.05
C LEU A 104 3.03 8.34 15.70
N VAL A 105 4.18 8.39 16.38
CA VAL A 105 4.68 9.61 17.05
C VAL A 105 4.91 10.72 16.02
N VAL A 106 5.57 10.42 14.90
CA VAL A 106 5.80 11.40 13.83
C VAL A 106 4.47 11.92 13.27
N LEU A 107 3.50 11.03 13.04
CA LEU A 107 2.19 11.42 12.52
C LEU A 107 1.42 12.32 13.49
N VAL A 108 1.43 12.00 14.79
CA VAL A 108 0.78 12.82 15.83
C VAL A 108 1.45 14.19 15.92
N LEU A 109 2.78 14.26 15.98
CA LEU A 109 3.52 15.53 16.03
C LEU A 109 3.24 16.40 14.80
N LEU A 110 3.17 15.79 13.61
CA LEU A 110 2.85 16.48 12.38
C LEU A 110 1.43 17.05 12.38
N ILE A 111 0.44 16.25 12.80
CA ILE A 111 -0.96 16.71 12.91
C ILE A 111 -1.05 17.87 13.90
N VAL A 112 -0.49 17.72 15.10
CA VAL A 112 -0.50 18.78 16.12
C VAL A 112 0.18 20.04 15.59
N GLY A 113 1.39 19.94 15.02
CA GLY A 113 2.10 21.08 14.46
C GLY A 113 1.31 21.83 13.39
N LEU A 114 0.71 21.11 12.44
CA LEU A 114 -0.07 21.76 11.38
C LEU A 114 -1.39 22.36 11.90
N THR A 115 -2.05 21.74 12.88
CA THR A 115 -3.22 22.35 13.54
C THR A 115 -2.85 23.65 14.27
N THR A 116 -1.70 23.69 14.95
CA THR A 116 -1.23 24.92 15.63
C THR A 116 -0.88 26.05 14.66
N LEU A 117 -0.55 25.73 13.42
CA LEU A 117 -0.29 26.70 12.35
C LEU A 117 -1.57 27.20 11.66
N GLY A 118 -2.76 26.77 12.11
CA GLY A 118 -4.04 27.21 11.56
C GLY A 118 -4.36 26.61 10.18
N VAL A 119 -3.75 25.46 9.83
CA VAL A 119 -4.05 24.77 8.57
C VAL A 119 -5.50 24.26 8.62
N PRO A 120 -6.34 24.56 7.60
CA PRO A 120 -7.72 24.10 7.59
C PRO A 120 -7.84 22.56 7.62
N ASP A 121 -8.85 22.04 8.32
CA ASP A 121 -9.06 20.60 8.52
C ASP A 121 -9.12 19.80 7.21
N TRP A 122 -9.75 20.34 6.16
CA TRP A 122 -9.83 19.68 4.86
C TRP A 122 -8.44 19.52 4.21
N MET A 123 -7.56 20.50 4.40
CA MET A 123 -6.20 20.51 3.86
C MET A 123 -5.31 19.55 4.66
N LEU A 124 -5.51 19.46 5.98
CA LEU A 124 -4.90 18.42 6.81
C LEU A 124 -5.30 17.03 6.33
N ALA A 125 -6.62 16.79 6.21
CA ALA A 125 -7.17 15.48 5.89
C ALA A 125 -6.72 15.01 4.49
N CYS A 126 -6.88 15.85 3.46
CA CYS A 126 -6.50 15.49 2.10
C CYS A 126 -4.99 15.55 1.86
N GLY A 127 -4.32 16.59 2.36
CA GLY A 127 -2.90 16.82 2.17
C GLY A 127 -2.05 15.76 2.87
N LEU A 128 -2.32 15.45 4.14
CA LEU A 128 -1.57 14.43 4.88
C LEU A 128 -1.79 13.04 4.30
N THR A 129 -3.02 12.69 3.92
CA THR A 129 -3.30 11.38 3.32
C THR A 129 -2.55 11.23 1.99
N THR A 130 -2.60 12.25 1.13
CA THR A 130 -1.88 12.22 -0.16
C THR A 130 -0.36 12.20 0.02
N ALA A 131 0.16 13.03 0.93
CA ALA A 131 1.58 13.07 1.25
C ALA A 131 2.06 11.73 1.82
N PHE A 132 1.25 11.10 2.68
CA PHE A 132 1.54 9.77 3.22
C PHE A 132 1.67 8.73 2.11
N PHE A 133 0.71 8.63 1.18
CA PHE A 133 0.81 7.68 0.07
C PHE A 133 1.97 8.00 -0.87
N THR A 134 2.22 9.29 -1.15
CA THR A 134 3.39 9.73 -1.92
C THR A 134 4.68 9.22 -1.28
N ALA A 135 4.87 9.48 0.01
CA ALA A 135 6.05 9.06 0.75
C ALA A 135 6.17 7.53 0.81
N ALA A 136 5.06 6.82 1.03
CA ALA A 136 5.01 5.37 1.04
C ALA A 136 5.41 4.77 -0.31
N PHE A 137 4.97 5.35 -1.43
CA PHE A 137 5.35 4.91 -2.77
C PHE A 137 6.80 5.24 -3.13
N ILE A 138 7.31 6.42 -2.74
CA ILE A 138 8.75 6.75 -2.90
C ILE A 138 9.58 5.74 -2.12
N TRP A 139 9.22 5.50 -0.86
CA TRP A 139 9.91 4.55 0.00
C TRP A 139 9.85 3.14 -0.59
N ALA A 140 8.69 2.67 -1.04
CA ALA A 140 8.54 1.35 -1.67
C ALA A 140 9.34 1.25 -2.97
N GLY A 141 9.30 2.28 -3.82
CA GLY A 141 10.06 2.37 -5.07
C GLY A 141 11.56 2.28 -4.83
N TRP A 142 12.08 3.03 -3.84
CA TRP A 142 13.49 3.00 -3.45
C TRP A 142 13.87 1.66 -2.80
N ARG A 143 13.07 1.17 -1.85
CA ARG A 143 13.35 -0.03 -1.05
C ARG A 143 13.33 -1.32 -1.87
N TYR A 144 12.42 -1.41 -2.83
CA TYR A 144 12.21 -2.60 -3.65
C TYR A 144 12.72 -2.46 -5.09
N ARG A 145 13.21 -1.28 -5.48
CA ARG A 145 13.72 -0.96 -6.83
C ARG A 145 12.72 -1.28 -7.94
N MET A 146 11.45 -0.95 -7.72
CA MET A 146 10.38 -1.15 -8.70
C MET A 146 9.91 0.19 -9.24
N TRP A 147 10.12 0.41 -10.54
CA TRP A 147 9.79 1.67 -11.23
C TRP A 147 8.30 2.04 -11.13
N ARG A 148 7.40 1.05 -11.07
CA ARG A 148 5.95 1.30 -10.98
C ARG A 148 5.56 2.12 -9.75
N TYR A 149 6.23 1.93 -8.61
CA TYR A 149 5.94 2.73 -7.41
C TYR A 149 6.47 4.16 -7.54
N VAL A 150 7.53 4.38 -8.31
CA VAL A 150 7.99 5.74 -8.64
C VAL A 150 6.95 6.46 -9.50
N VAL A 151 6.33 5.76 -10.46
CA VAL A 151 5.23 6.32 -11.27
C VAL A 151 4.00 6.61 -10.41
N LEU A 152 3.61 5.68 -9.52
CA LEU A 152 2.51 5.91 -8.57
C LEU A 152 2.78 7.08 -7.63
N ALA A 153 4.01 7.24 -7.16
CA ALA A 153 4.44 8.39 -6.37
C ALA A 153 4.32 9.70 -7.16
N GLY A 154 4.77 9.72 -8.42
CA GLY A 154 4.65 10.88 -9.30
C GLY A 154 3.19 11.28 -9.53
N LEU A 155 2.31 10.32 -9.82
CA LEU A 155 0.87 10.56 -9.96
C LEU A 155 0.25 11.12 -8.67
N ASN A 156 0.66 10.61 -7.50
CA ASN A 156 0.19 11.14 -6.21
C ASN A 156 0.70 12.54 -5.92
N ALA A 157 1.97 12.82 -6.23
CA ALA A 157 2.56 14.14 -6.05
C ALA A 157 1.85 15.19 -6.94
N LEU A 158 1.51 14.83 -8.18
CA LEU A 158 0.70 15.68 -9.05
C LEU A 158 -0.70 15.94 -8.47
N MET A 159 -1.33 14.90 -7.90
CA MET A 159 -2.61 15.06 -7.20
C MET A 159 -2.49 15.99 -5.99
N LEU A 160 -1.40 15.90 -5.22
CA LEU A 160 -1.14 16.79 -4.09
C LEU A 160 -0.98 18.26 -4.54
N VAL A 161 -0.18 18.49 -5.59
CA VAL A 161 0.00 19.83 -6.16
C VAL A 161 -1.34 20.37 -6.64
N TRP A 162 -2.12 19.56 -7.35
CA TRP A 162 -3.46 19.95 -7.80
C TRP A 162 -4.38 20.29 -6.63
N LEU A 163 -4.39 19.50 -5.55
CA LEU A 163 -5.18 19.77 -4.36
C LEU A 163 -4.81 21.09 -3.68
N VAL A 164 -3.52 21.41 -3.60
CA VAL A 164 -3.04 22.68 -3.01
C VAL A 164 -3.44 23.87 -3.88
N LEU A 165 -3.33 23.75 -5.21
CA LEU A 165 -3.64 24.83 -6.14
C LEU A 165 -5.15 25.05 -6.33
N ALA A 166 -5.94 23.98 -6.41
CA ALA A 166 -7.37 24.06 -6.65
C ALA A 166 -8.16 24.50 -5.40
N GLN A 167 -7.55 24.44 -4.22
CA GLN A 167 -8.15 24.69 -2.90
C GLN A 167 -9.62 24.23 -2.80
N PRO A 168 -9.91 22.94 -3.06
CA PRO A 168 -11.27 22.46 -2.99
C PRO A 168 -11.74 22.54 -1.53
N THR A 169 -12.62 23.50 -1.24
CA THR A 169 -13.20 23.74 0.10
C THR A 169 -13.93 22.52 0.65
N ASN A 170 -14.30 21.58 -0.23
CA ASN A 170 -15.01 20.34 0.08
C ASN A 170 -14.14 19.08 -0.08
N CYS A 171 -12.82 19.19 0.03
CA CYS A 171 -11.96 18.01 -0.04
C CYS A 171 -12.18 17.09 1.16
N ARG A 172 -12.58 15.84 0.89
CA ARG A 172 -12.73 14.78 1.89
C ARG A 172 -11.54 13.83 1.79
N ALA A 173 -11.02 13.33 2.92
CA ALA A 173 -9.96 12.31 2.93
C ALA A 173 -10.32 11.05 2.11
N THR A 174 -11.62 10.80 1.91
CA THR A 174 -12.15 9.78 1.00
C THR A 174 -11.56 9.87 -0.40
N TYR A 175 -11.40 11.08 -0.96
CA TYR A 175 -10.93 11.25 -2.33
C TYR A 175 -9.51 10.72 -2.56
N PRO A 176 -8.48 11.15 -1.80
CA PRO A 176 -7.15 10.59 -1.98
C PRO A 176 -7.10 9.09 -1.67
N LEU A 177 -7.88 8.60 -0.69
CA LEU A 177 -7.95 7.16 -0.38
C LEU A 177 -8.47 6.34 -1.56
N VAL A 178 -9.62 6.72 -2.12
CA VAL A 178 -10.25 6.00 -3.24
C VAL A 178 -9.37 6.12 -4.49
N THR A 179 -8.85 7.31 -4.81
CA THR A 179 -7.97 7.49 -5.97
C THR A 179 -6.70 6.64 -5.85
N ASN A 180 -6.05 6.61 -4.68
CA ASN A 180 -4.91 5.73 -4.43
C ASN A 180 -5.27 4.25 -4.56
N GLY A 181 -6.44 3.86 -4.04
CA GLY A 181 -6.95 2.51 -4.15
C GLY A 181 -7.16 2.08 -5.60
N VAL A 182 -7.77 2.95 -6.41
CA VAL A 182 -7.98 2.72 -7.85
C VAL A 182 -6.65 2.63 -8.59
N LEU A 183 -5.70 3.54 -8.34
CA LEU A 183 -4.39 3.50 -8.96
C LEU A 183 -3.65 2.18 -8.66
N LEU A 184 -3.69 1.71 -7.41
CA LEU A 184 -3.12 0.43 -7.01
C LEU A 184 -3.84 -0.76 -7.62
N LEU A 185 -5.17 -0.73 -7.71
CA LEU A 185 -5.95 -1.77 -8.39
C LEU A 185 -5.56 -1.88 -9.86
N LEU A 186 -5.47 -0.76 -10.57
CA LEU A 186 -5.11 -0.73 -11.99
C LEU A 186 -3.66 -1.21 -12.20
N ALA A 187 -2.71 -0.66 -11.44
CA ALA A 187 -1.30 -1.04 -11.53
C ALA A 187 -1.07 -2.51 -11.15
N GLY A 188 -1.73 -2.97 -10.08
CA GLY A 188 -1.68 -4.35 -9.61
C GLY A 188 -2.29 -5.33 -10.62
N THR A 189 -3.46 -4.98 -11.19
CA THR A 189 -4.13 -5.81 -12.21
C THR A 189 -3.28 -5.93 -13.46
N LEU A 190 -2.74 -4.81 -13.97
CA LEU A 190 -1.85 -4.82 -15.14
C LEU A 190 -0.62 -5.69 -14.88
N THR A 191 0.01 -5.53 -13.71
CA THR A 191 1.17 -6.34 -13.31
C THR A 191 0.80 -7.83 -13.22
N PHE A 192 -0.34 -8.16 -12.61
CA PHE A 192 -0.78 -9.54 -12.44
C PHE A 192 -1.08 -10.21 -13.78
N VAL A 193 -1.74 -9.50 -14.71
CA VAL A 193 -1.97 -10.01 -16.07
C VAL A 193 -0.64 -10.26 -16.79
N GLN A 194 0.29 -9.32 -16.74
CA GLN A 194 1.62 -9.49 -17.34
C GLN A 194 2.40 -10.64 -16.68
N PHE A 195 2.29 -10.80 -15.36
CA PHE A 195 2.91 -11.89 -14.62
C PHE A 195 2.37 -13.25 -15.08
N MET A 196 1.05 -13.38 -15.20
CA MET A 196 0.39 -14.60 -15.66
C MET A 196 0.76 -14.97 -17.10
N GLN A 197 1.00 -13.97 -17.96
CA GLN A 197 1.47 -14.17 -19.32
C GLN A 197 2.95 -14.63 -19.38
N ARG A 198 3.80 -14.12 -18.49
CA ARG A 198 5.23 -14.47 -18.45
C ARG A 198 5.51 -15.83 -17.79
N HIS A 199 4.63 -16.27 -16.90
CA HIS A 199 4.77 -17.52 -16.16
C HIS A 199 3.58 -18.44 -16.47
N PRO A 200 3.50 -19.01 -17.69
CA PRO A 200 2.49 -20.03 -17.98
C PRO A 200 2.66 -21.21 -17.03
N LEU A 201 1.56 -21.94 -16.78
CA LEU A 201 1.66 -23.18 -15.99
C LEU A 201 2.61 -24.14 -16.70
N PRO A 202 3.47 -24.87 -15.96
CA PRO A 202 4.18 -26.00 -16.53
C PRO A 202 3.16 -26.89 -17.22
N GLN A 203 3.29 -27.08 -18.54
CA GLN A 203 2.52 -28.09 -19.24
C GLN A 203 3.01 -29.40 -18.64
N GLY A 204 2.23 -29.95 -17.70
CA GLY A 204 2.58 -31.23 -17.12
C GLY A 204 2.71 -32.22 -18.26
N ASP A 205 3.81 -32.97 -18.25
CA ASP A 205 3.90 -34.32 -18.80
C ASP A 205 2.75 -35.13 -18.16
N MET A 206 1.52 -34.93 -18.66
CA MET A 206 0.33 -35.70 -18.31
C MET A 206 0.37 -37.02 -19.09
N THR A 207 1.48 -37.74 -18.94
CA THR A 207 1.66 -39.13 -19.36
C THR A 207 1.53 -40.04 -18.16
#